data_AF-A0A0B6XW96-F1
#
_entry.id   AF-A0A0B6XW96-F1
#
_cell.length_a   1.000
_cell.length_b   1.000
_cell.length_c   1.000
_cell.angle_alpha   90.00
_cell.angle_beta   90.00
_cell.angle_gamma   90.00
#
_symmetry.space_group_name_H-M   'P 1'
#
loop_
_entity.id
_entity.type
_entity.pdbx_description
1 polymer ?
#
loop_
_entity_poly.entity_id
_entity_poly.type
_entity_poly.pdbx_seq_one_letter_code
_entity_poly.pdbx_strand_id
1 'polypeptide(L)'
;FNEGIGCNENDNEISMQMDVSMFKPQELKINVSNGVVSIEGQHEEKNSDNNGYYQSQFVRKFSLPTNVREEDVKSELTRDGHLKIYGRKQ
;
A
#
# COMPACT_ATOMS: atom_id res chain seq x y z
N PHE A 1 -1.14 -15.15 1.93
CA PHE A 1 0.27 -14.81 2.22
C PHE A 1 0.30 -13.44 2.87
N ASN A 2 0.60 -13.42 4.17
CA ASN A 2 0.49 -12.26 5.08
C ASN A 2 1.88 -11.77 5.54
N GLU A 3 2.95 -12.15 4.85
CA GLU A 3 4.29 -11.72 5.21
C GLU A 3 4.62 -10.40 4.52
N GLY A 4 5.16 -9.45 5.28
CA GLY A 4 5.78 -8.25 4.72
C GLY A 4 5.06 -6.93 4.97
N ILE A 5 4.14 -6.81 5.94
CA ILE A 5 3.74 -5.48 6.45
C ILE A 5 4.66 -5.13 7.62
N GLY A 6 5.62 -4.23 7.39
CA GLY A 6 6.44 -3.67 8.44
C GLY A 6 5.83 -2.36 8.94
N CYS A 7 5.32 -2.34 10.18
CA CYS A 7 4.93 -1.10 10.85
C CYS A 7 6.10 -0.60 11.70
N ASN A 8 6.48 0.67 11.54
CA ASN A 8 7.47 1.33 12.36
C ASN A 8 6.88 2.63 12.93
N GLU A 9 7.07 2.83 14.22
CA GLU A 9 6.59 4.01 14.92
C GLU A 9 7.73 4.56 15.78
N ASN A 10 7.99 5.86 15.66
CA ASN A 10 8.87 6.61 16.55
C ASN A 10 8.12 7.85 17.07
N ASP A 11 8.80 8.68 17.88
CA ASP A 11 8.17 9.84 18.52
C ASP A 11 7.60 10.87 17.52
N ASN A 12 8.11 10.92 16.28
CA ASN A 12 7.77 11.93 15.29
C ASN A 12 6.96 11.40 14.09
N GLU A 13 7.07 10.12 13.76
CA GLU A 13 6.51 9.54 12.54
C GLU A 13 5.99 8.12 12.79
N ILE A 14 4.89 7.79 12.11
CA ILE A 14 4.48 6.42 11.85
C ILE A 14 4.73 6.09 10.38
N SER A 15 5.21 4.89 10.11
CA SER A 15 5.38 4.38 8.75
C SER A 15 5.00 2.92 8.63
N MET A 16 4.55 2.55 7.44
CA MET A 16 4.20 1.19 7.07
C MET A 16 4.86 0.87 5.75
N GLN A 17 5.39 -0.34 5.61
CA GLN A 17 6.02 -0.82 4.39
C GLN A 17 5.38 -2.12 3.94
N MET A 18 5.19 -2.27 2.63
CA MET A 18 4.71 -3.50 2.04
C MET A 18 5.32 -3.79 0.67
N ASP A 19 5.57 -5.07 0.41
CA ASP A 19 5.91 -5.56 -0.92
C ASP A 19 4.66 -5.57 -1.81
N VAL A 20 4.77 -4.88 -2.94
CA VAL A 20 3.80 -4.77 -4.03
C VAL A 20 4.46 -5.03 -5.39
N SER A 21 5.62 -5.70 -5.41
CA SER A 21 6.41 -5.98 -6.63
C SER A 21 5.65 -6.73 -7.73
N MET A 22 4.59 -7.44 -7.35
CA MET A 22 3.67 -8.14 -8.27
C MET A 22 2.67 -7.20 -8.97
N PHE A 23 2.66 -5.91 -8.67
CA PHE A 23 1.73 -4.91 -9.20
C PHE A 23 2.47 -3.73 -9.82
N LYS A 24 1.99 -3.24 -10.95
CA LYS A 24 2.50 -2.00 -11.55
C LYS A 24 2.02 -0.79 -10.74
N PRO A 25 2.74 0.34 -10.75
CA PRO A 25 2.31 1.55 -10.06
C PRO A 25 0.88 2.01 -10.41
N GLN A 26 0.46 1.84 -11.67
CA GLN A 26 -0.88 2.23 -12.14
C GLN A 26 -1.99 1.25 -11.70
N GLU A 27 -1.62 0.06 -11.25
CA GLU A 27 -2.53 -0.98 -10.74
C GLU A 27 -2.79 -0.82 -9.24
N LEU A 28 -2.12 0.14 -8.59
CA LEU A 28 -2.23 0.45 -7.17
C LEU A 28 -3.03 1.73 -6.94
N LYS A 29 -3.89 1.71 -5.91
CA LYS A 29 -4.67 2.86 -5.47
C LYS A 29 -4.54 3.02 -3.97
N ILE A 30 -4.21 4.24 -3.53
CA ILE A 30 -4.13 4.62 -2.12
C ILE A 30 -5.23 5.64 -1.85
N ASN A 31 -5.98 5.44 -0.77
CA ASN A 31 -6.96 6.38 -0.27
C ASN A 31 -6.74 6.60 1.23
N VAL A 32 -6.90 7.84 1.67
CA VAL A 32 -6.91 8.21 3.09
C VAL A 32 -8.24 8.88 3.36
N SER A 33 -9.03 8.30 4.24
CA SER A 33 -10.31 8.86 4.66
C SER A 33 -10.81 8.28 5.98
N ASN A 34 -11.46 9.10 6.78
CA ASN A 34 -12.06 8.71 8.07
C ASN A 34 -11.07 8.02 9.02
N GLY A 35 -9.85 8.52 9.09
CA GLY A 35 -8.76 7.97 9.89
C GLY A 35 -8.26 6.62 9.41
N VAL A 36 -8.51 6.24 8.15
CA VAL A 36 -8.09 4.95 7.59
C VAL A 36 -7.33 5.17 6.29
N VAL A 37 -6.17 4.53 6.17
CA VAL A 37 -5.46 4.34 4.90
C VAL A 37 -5.91 3.03 4.28
N SER A 38 -6.39 3.06 3.04
CA SER A 38 -6.65 1.86 2.24
C SER A 38 -5.75 1.79 1.01
N ILE A 39 -5.18 0.62 0.77
CA ILE A 39 -4.31 0.31 -0.36
C ILE A 39 -4.97 -0.83 -1.12
N GLU A 40 -5.28 -0.59 -2.39
CA GLU A 40 -5.91 -1.54 -3.29
C GLU A 40 -4.95 -1.85 -4.43
N GLY A 41 -4.82 -3.11 -4.80
CA GLY A 41 -4.07 -3.53 -5.99
C GLY A 41 -4.92 -4.46 -6.84
N GLN A 42 -4.93 -4.25 -8.16
CA GLN A 42 -5.63 -5.10 -9.11
C GLN A 42 -4.77 -5.35 -10.34
N HIS A 43 -4.39 -6.59 -10.56
CA HIS A 43 -3.55 -7.02 -11.67
C HIS A 43 -4.28 -8.07 -12.50
N GLU A 44 -4.24 -7.92 -13.82
CA GLU A 44 -4.74 -8.90 -14.78
C GLU A 44 -3.72 -9.05 -15.92
N GLU A 45 -3.30 -10.28 -16.18
CA GLU A 45 -2.39 -10.63 -17.27
C GLU A 45 -2.98 -11.77 -18.09
N LYS A 46 -3.01 -11.60 -19.42
CA LYS A 46 -3.44 -12.66 -20.34
C LYS A 46 -2.23 -13.51 -20.72
N ASN A 47 -2.37 -14.82 -20.62
CA ASN A 47 -1.32 -15.73 -21.05
C ASN A 47 -1.19 -15.70 -22.58
N SER A 48 0.05 -15.72 -23.07
CA SER A 48 0.43 -15.70 -24.49
C SER A 48 -0.25 -16.80 -25.32
N ASP A 49 -0.57 -17.93 -24.68
CA ASP A 49 -1.04 -19.15 -25.34
C ASP A 49 -2.58 -19.23 -25.42
N ASN A 50 -3.30 -18.13 -25.18
CA ASN A 50 -4.77 -18.01 -25.30
C ASN A 50 -5.61 -18.95 -24.40
N ASN A 51 -4.99 -19.73 -23.51
CA ASN A 51 -5.67 -20.74 -22.68
C ASN A 51 -5.90 -20.31 -21.22
N GLY A 52 -5.69 -19.04 -20.85
CA GLY A 52 -5.97 -18.56 -19.50
C GLY A 52 -5.59 -17.09 -19.25
N TYR A 53 -5.99 -16.58 -18.09
CA TYR A 53 -5.59 -15.29 -17.56
C TYR A 53 -5.18 -15.45 -16.09
N TYR A 54 -4.20 -14.66 -15.65
CA TYR A 54 -3.83 -14.49 -14.25
C TYR A 54 -4.51 -13.23 -13.72
N GLN A 55 -5.17 -13.34 -12.56
CA GLN A 55 -5.75 -12.19 -11.88
C GLN A 55 -5.39 -12.23 -10.40
N SER A 56 -4.92 -11.09 -9.89
CA SER A 56 -4.61 -10.91 -8.46
C SER A 56 -5.21 -9.61 -7.97
N GLN A 57 -5.86 -9.65 -6.81
CA GLN A 57 -6.45 -8.48 -6.18
C GLN A 57 -6.19 -8.49 -4.69
N PHE A 58 -5.89 -7.32 -4.12
CA PHE A 58 -5.81 -7.15 -2.67
C PHE A 58 -6.42 -5.83 -2.22
N VAL A 59 -6.88 -5.82 -0.97
CA VAL A 59 -7.21 -4.61 -0.23
C VAL A 59 -6.55 -4.73 1.14
N ARG A 60 -5.72 -3.74 1.50
CA ARG A 60 -5.17 -3.61 2.85
C ARG A 60 -5.64 -2.31 3.46
N LYS A 61 -6.04 -2.35 4.73
CA LYS A 61 -6.54 -1.19 5.47
C LYS A 61 -5.80 -1.05 6.78
N PHE A 62 -5.50 0.19 7.15
CA PHE A 62 -4.79 0.52 8.37
C PHE A 62 -5.42 1.77 9.00
N SER A 63 -5.68 1.70 10.30
CA SER A 63 -6.14 2.87 11.04
C SER A 63 -4.96 3.81 11.28
N LEU A 64 -5.15 5.09 11.01
CA LEU A 64 -4.25 6.14 11.43
C LEU A 64 -4.39 6.37 12.93
N PRO A 65 -3.28 6.56 13.65
CA PRO A 65 -3.31 7.10 15.00
C PRO A 65 -4.03 8.45 15.03
N THR A 66 -4.69 8.77 16.16
CA THR A 66 -5.44 10.02 16.32
C THR A 66 -4.58 11.28 16.27
N ASN A 67 -3.28 11.14 16.48
CA ASN A 67 -2.30 12.23 16.41
C ASN A 67 -1.63 12.37 15.02
N VAL A 68 -2.11 11.67 14.00
CA VAL A 68 -1.66 11.83 12.61
C VAL A 68 -2.83 12.36 11.80
N ARG A 69 -2.64 13.52 11.15
CA ARG A 69 -3.68 14.08 10.28
C ARG A 69 -3.62 13.44 8.90
N GLU A 70 -4.77 13.31 8.26
CA GLU A 70 -4.89 12.66 6.95
C GLU A 70 -4.08 13.40 5.88
N GLU A 71 -4.08 14.73 5.92
CA GLU A 71 -3.32 15.59 4.99
C GLU A 71 -1.79 15.46 5.11
N ASP A 72 -1.30 14.93 6.23
CA ASP A 72 0.12 14.72 6.48
C ASP A 72 0.61 13.34 6.01
N VAL A 73 -0.31 12.47 5.56
CA VAL A 73 0.03 11.13 5.06
C VAL A 73 0.64 11.23 3.67
N LYS A 74 1.78 10.58 3.48
CA LYS A 74 2.53 10.50 2.23
C LYS A 74 2.83 9.06 1.87
N SER A 75 3.19 8.84 0.61
CA SER A 75 3.55 7.53 0.08
C SER A 75 4.73 7.61 -0.87
N GLU A 76 5.55 6.57 -0.87
CA GLU A 76 6.69 6.39 -1.76
C GLU A 76 6.74 4.94 -2.24
N LEU A 77 6.90 4.73 -3.55
CA LEU A 77 7.07 3.41 -4.15
C LEU A 77 8.48 3.30 -4.73
N THR A 78 9.25 2.31 -4.28
CA THR A 78 10.59 2.05 -4.82
C THR A 78 10.50 1.32 -6.16
N ARG A 79 11.58 1.35 -6.95
CA ARG A 79 11.68 0.62 -8.22
C ARG A 79 11.55 -0.90 -8.04
N ASP A 80 11.96 -1.40 -6.89
CA ASP A 80 11.94 -2.83 -6.55
C ASP A 80 10.58 -3.27 -5.98
N GLY A 81 9.57 -2.38 -5.96
CA GLY A 81 8.21 -2.74 -5.59
C GLY A 81 7.92 -2.68 -4.08
N HIS A 82 8.68 -1.90 -3.31
CA HIS A 82 8.35 -1.65 -1.90
C HIS A 82 7.58 -0.33 -1.77
N LEU A 83 6.33 -0.42 -1.30
CA LEU A 83 5.49 0.73 -0.98
C LEU A 83 5.68 1.11 0.49
N LYS A 84 6.11 2.34 0.74
CA LYS A 84 6.13 2.97 2.08
C LYS A 84 5.00 3.98 2.17
N ILE A 85 4.16 3.86 3.20
CA ILE A 85 3.21 4.89 3.64
C ILE A 85 3.74 5.49 4.94
N TYR A 86 3.70 6.80 5.12
CA TYR A 86 4.15 7.43 6.36
C TYR A 86 3.41 8.72 6.67
N GLY A 87 3.34 9.10 7.94
CA GLY A 87 2.67 10.32 8.40
C GLY A 87 3.33 10.86 9.66
N ARG A 88 3.41 12.20 9.75
CA ARG A 88 3.98 12.88 10.92
C ARG A 88 2.97 12.95 12.05
N LYS A 89 3.45 12.71 13.26
CA LYS A 89 2.72 12.92 14.51
C LYS A 89 2.66 14.42 14.81
N GLN A 90 1.52 14.86 15.35
CA GLN A 90 1.23 16.23 15.76
C GLN A 90 1.20 16.35 17.29
#